data_AF-A0A9Y2F1F8-F1
#
_entry.id   AF-A0A9Y2F1F8-F1
#
_cell.length_a   1.000
_cell.length_b   1.000
_cell.length_c   1.000
_cell.angle_alpha   90.00
_cell.angle_beta   90.00
_cell.angle_gamma   90.00
#
_symmetry.space_group_name_H-M   'P 1'
#
loop_
_entity.id
_entity.type
_entity.pdbx_description
1 polymer ?
#
loop_
_entity_poly.entity_id
_entity_poly.type
_entity_poly.pdbx_seq_one_letter_code
_entity_poly.pdbx_strand_id
1 'polypeptide(L)'
;MPKMNDRERLADLEARERKLAQEVLGARRALRGRYASMVGDLAVEQLSERAFREIVGHAIRIGGDRAMEALRAIDRLEPGKISTGKTTRRVVPAASTAEPRAAGQDQSG
;
A
#
# COMPACT_ATOMS: atom_id res chain seq x y z
N MET A 1 -32.52 -8.18 47.55
CA MET A 1 -32.25 -7.77 46.15
C MET A 1 -32.62 -8.91 45.23
N PRO A 2 -33.43 -8.69 44.18
CA PRO A 2 -33.76 -9.74 43.21
C PRO A 2 -32.48 -10.25 42.55
N LYS A 3 -32.24 -11.56 42.57
CA LYS A 3 -31.11 -12.17 41.87
C LYS A 3 -31.46 -12.22 40.39
N MET A 4 -30.73 -11.45 39.60
CA MET A 4 -30.83 -11.45 38.13
C MET A 4 -30.74 -12.88 37.61
N ASN A 5 -31.68 -13.28 36.76
CA ASN A 5 -31.73 -14.63 36.21
C ASN A 5 -30.58 -14.80 35.20
N ASP A 6 -30.10 -16.03 34.99
CA ASP A 6 -28.91 -16.26 34.16
C ASP A 6 -29.11 -15.79 32.70
N ARG A 7 -30.35 -15.82 32.21
CA ARG A 7 -30.74 -15.26 30.90
C ARG A 7 -30.55 -13.74 30.82
N GLU A 8 -30.92 -13.02 31.87
CA GLU A 8 -30.77 -11.56 31.93
C GLU A 8 -29.29 -11.21 32.01
N ARG A 9 -28.50 -11.98 32.76
CA ARG A 9 -27.04 -11.81 32.85
C ARG A 9 -26.37 -12.03 31.50
N LEU A 10 -26.80 -13.05 30.77
CA LEU A 10 -26.29 -13.33 29.43
C LEU A 10 -26.61 -12.18 28.47
N ALA A 11 -27.86 -11.68 28.46
CA ALA A 11 -28.27 -10.56 27.62
C ALA A 11 -27.46 -9.28 27.92
N ASP A 12 -27.19 -8.99 29.20
CA ASP A 12 -26.35 -7.87 29.60
C ASP A 12 -24.90 -8.00 29.13
N LEU A 13 -24.33 -9.22 29.20
CA LEU A 13 -22.99 -9.49 28.69
C LEU A 13 -22.90 -9.30 27.17
N GLU A 14 -23.87 -9.82 26.41
CA GLU A 14 -23.94 -9.63 24.96
C GLU A 14 -24.09 -8.14 24.58
N ALA A 15 -24.90 -7.38 25.33
CA ALA A 15 -25.04 -5.95 25.11
C ALA A 15 -23.72 -5.20 25.34
N ARG A 16 -22.98 -5.57 26.40
CA ARG A 16 -21.65 -5.00 26.70
C ARG A 16 -20.62 -5.38 25.65
N GLU A 17 -20.60 -6.64 25.19
CA GLU A 17 -19.72 -7.09 24.14
C GLU A 17 -19.93 -6.30 22.84
N ARG A 18 -21.19 -6.14 22.42
CA ARG A 18 -21.55 -5.33 21.24
C ARG A 18 -21.11 -3.88 21.41
N LYS A 19 -21.31 -3.29 22.59
CA LYS A 19 -20.88 -1.92 22.87
C LYS A 19 -19.35 -1.78 22.76
N LEU A 20 -18.59 -2.69 23.38
CA LEU A 20 -17.13 -2.70 23.30
C LEU A 20 -16.63 -2.87 21.87
N ALA A 21 -17.27 -3.74 21.08
CA ALA A 21 -16.93 -3.90 19.67
C ALA A 21 -17.10 -2.59 18.88
N GLN A 22 -18.17 -1.83 19.14
CA GLN A 22 -18.38 -0.50 18.53
C GLN A 22 -17.33 0.52 18.99
N GLU A 23 -16.99 0.54 20.27
CA GLU A 23 -15.95 1.41 20.81
C GLU A 23 -14.58 1.12 20.17
N VAL A 24 -14.23 -0.16 20.00
CA VAL A 24 -13.00 -0.58 19.31
C VAL A 24 -12.99 -0.09 17.85
N LEU A 25 -14.11 -0.22 17.13
CA LEU A 25 -14.22 0.28 15.77
C LEU A 25 -14.09 1.81 15.72
N GLY A 26 -14.70 2.52 16.67
CA GLY A 26 -14.57 3.96 16.84
C GLY A 26 -13.11 4.39 17.06
N ALA A 27 -12.42 3.75 18.02
CA ALA A 27 -11.01 4.00 18.30
C ALA A 27 -10.11 3.73 17.08
N ARG A 28 -10.34 2.61 16.36
CA ARG A 28 -9.62 2.28 15.13
C ARG A 28 -9.85 3.31 14.03
N ARG A 29 -11.06 3.86 13.90
CA ARG A 29 -11.39 4.91 12.93
C ARG A 29 -10.72 6.23 13.32
N ALA A 30 -10.78 6.62 14.59
CA ALA A 30 -10.12 7.82 15.08
C ALA A 30 -8.61 7.78 14.87
N LEU A 31 -7.97 6.63 15.15
CA LEU A 31 -6.54 6.44 14.92
C LEU A 31 -6.18 6.56 13.42
N ARG A 32 -6.96 5.91 12.56
CA ARG A 32 -6.78 6.03 11.10
C ARG A 32 -6.97 7.48 10.62
N GLY A 33 -7.95 8.20 11.16
CA GLY A 33 -8.17 9.62 10.84
C GLY A 33 -6.97 10.49 11.19
N ARG A 34 -6.36 10.29 12.37
CA ARG A 34 -5.15 11.02 12.79
C ARG A 34 -3.96 10.75 11.87
N TYR A 35 -3.76 9.52 11.43
CA TYR A 35 -2.68 9.22 10.48
C TYR A 35 -2.98 9.76 9.08
N ALA A 36 -4.24 9.72 8.64
CA ALA A 36 -4.63 10.31 7.35
C ALA A 36 -4.39 11.82 7.31
N SER A 37 -4.63 12.55 8.40
CA SER A 37 -4.34 13.99 8.44
C SER A 37 -2.84 14.28 8.32
N MET A 38 -1.98 13.46 8.92
CA MET A 38 -0.52 13.64 8.79
C MET A 38 -0.05 13.44 7.34
N VAL A 39 -0.64 12.49 6.60
CA VAL A 39 -0.28 12.23 5.20
C VAL A 39 -0.62 13.42 4.29
N GLY A 40 -1.63 14.22 4.64
CA GLY A 40 -2.00 15.42 3.87
C GLY A 40 -0.88 16.46 3.78
N ASP A 41 0.04 16.48 4.75
CA ASP A 41 1.17 17.41 4.79
C ASP A 41 2.44 16.85 4.12
N LEU A 42 2.43 15.59 3.68
CA LEU A 42 3.58 14.95 3.03
C LEU A 42 3.54 15.18 1.51
N ALA A 43 4.71 15.46 0.92
CA ALA A 43 4.92 15.55 -0.52
C ALA A 43 4.90 14.16 -1.19
N VAL A 44 3.73 13.51 -1.18
CA VAL A 44 3.52 12.16 -1.73
C VAL A 44 3.44 12.14 -3.25
N GLU A 45 3.44 13.29 -3.94
CA GLU A 45 3.33 13.37 -5.40
C GLU A 45 4.52 12.76 -6.12
N GLN A 46 5.65 12.60 -5.43
CA GLN A 46 6.84 11.92 -5.94
C GLN A 46 6.70 10.39 -5.96
N LEU A 47 5.63 9.84 -5.37
CA LEU A 47 5.35 8.41 -5.31
C LEU A 47 3.99 8.09 -5.95
N SER A 48 3.92 6.98 -6.68
CA SER A 48 2.63 6.43 -7.06
C SER A 48 1.90 5.89 -5.82
N GLU A 49 0.56 5.86 -5.84
CA GLU A 49 -0.24 5.30 -4.74
C GLU A 49 0.19 3.86 -4.41
N ARG A 50 0.48 3.06 -5.44
CA ARG A 50 0.97 1.68 -5.28
C ARG A 50 2.30 1.66 -4.53
N ALA A 51 3.28 2.46 -4.96
CA ALA A 51 4.59 2.52 -4.31
C ALA A 51 4.48 2.97 -2.85
N PHE A 52 3.67 4.00 -2.59
CA PHE A 52 3.41 4.46 -1.22
C PHE A 52 2.82 3.35 -0.34
N ARG A 53 1.77 2.66 -0.81
CA ARG A 53 1.17 1.53 -0.09
C ARG A 53 2.16 0.40 0.14
N GLU A 54 3.00 0.08 -0.85
CA GLU A 54 4.03 -0.95 -0.72
C GLU A 54 5.08 -0.55 0.33
N ILE A 55 5.61 0.67 0.30
CA ILE A 55 6.58 1.17 1.29
C ILE A 55 6.01 1.09 2.71
N VAL A 56 4.82 1.64 2.93
CA VAL A 56 4.13 1.60 4.23
C VAL A 56 3.89 0.15 4.66
N GLY A 57 3.45 -0.72 3.74
CA GLY A 57 3.21 -2.13 4.03
C GLY A 57 4.47 -2.92 4.39
N HIS A 58 5.63 -2.58 3.81
CA HIS A 58 6.91 -3.17 4.22
C HIS A 58 7.35 -2.65 5.58
N ALA A 59 7.27 -1.33 5.83
CA ALA A 59 7.62 -0.72 7.11
C ALA A 59 6.78 -1.28 8.28
N ILE A 60 5.48 -1.49 8.07
CA ILE A 60 4.61 -2.11 9.08
C ILE A 60 5.01 -3.57 9.34
N ARG A 61 5.33 -4.35 8.31
CA ARG A 61 5.69 -5.77 8.45
C ARG A 61 6.98 -6.00 9.22
N ILE A 62 7.99 -5.15 9.02
CA ILE A 62 9.30 -5.27 9.70
C ILE A 62 9.33 -4.58 11.07
N GLY A 63 8.31 -3.77 11.38
CA GLY A 63 8.22 -2.94 12.57
C GLY A 63 8.78 -1.53 12.34
N GLY A 64 8.01 -0.51 12.75
CA GLY A 64 8.31 0.90 12.46
C GLY A 64 9.71 1.35 12.91
N ASP A 65 10.15 0.94 14.10
CA ASP A 65 11.47 1.31 14.62
C ASP A 65 12.61 0.73 13.79
N ARG A 66 12.50 -0.55 13.40
CA ARG A 66 13.50 -1.21 12.54
C ARG A 66 13.50 -0.62 11.12
N ALA A 67 12.32 -0.27 10.60
CA ALA A 67 12.21 0.42 9.32
C ALA A 67 12.89 1.79 9.36
N MET A 68 12.67 2.57 10.42
CA MET A 68 13.28 3.89 10.60
C MET A 68 14.79 3.81 10.81
N GLU A 69 15.27 2.82 11.55
CA GLU A 69 16.71 2.57 11.70
C GLU A 69 17.37 2.27 10.36
N ALA A 70 16.77 1.40 9.54
CA ALA A 70 17.25 1.10 8.19
C ALA A 70 17.25 2.33 7.28
N LEU A 71 16.16 3.13 7.28
CA LEU A 71 16.08 4.35 6.48
C LEU A 71 17.13 5.39 6.90
N ARG A 72 17.36 5.57 8.20
CA ARG A 72 18.41 6.47 8.72
C ARG A 72 19.81 5.98 8.35
N ALA A 73 20.04 4.68 8.33
CA ALA A 73 21.31 4.12 7.89
C ALA A 73 21.58 4.43 6.41
N ILE A 74 20.56 4.32 5.56
CA ILE A 74 20.65 4.68 4.13
C ILE A 74 20.94 6.18 3.95
N ASP A 75 20.23 7.04 4.67
CA ASP A 75 20.39 8.50 4.59
C ASP A 75 21.80 8.95 5.04
N ARG A 76 22.39 8.26 6.02
CA ARG A 76 23.78 8.49 6.44
C ARG A 76 24.83 8.08 5.40
N LEU A 77 24.51 7.12 4.53
CA LEU A 77 25.42 6.63 3.48
C LEU A 77 25.41 7.55 2.26
N GLU A 78 24.26 8.13 1.91
CA GLU A 78 24.10 9.00 0.73
C GLU A 78 23.27 10.26 1.07
N PRO A 79 23.80 11.19 1.89
CA PRO A 79 23.06 12.36 2.30
C PRO A 79 22.70 13.24 1.08
N GLY A 80 21.40 13.48 0.88
CA GLY A 80 20.89 14.44 -0.11
C GLY A 80 20.59 13.92 -1.52
N LYS A 81 20.76 12.62 -1.81
CA LYS A 81 20.28 12.05 -3.09
C LYS A 81 18.86 11.52 -2.95
N ILE A 82 17.88 12.36 -3.30
CA ILE A 82 16.52 11.89 -3.56
C ILE A 82 16.58 11.08 -4.85
N SER A 83 16.46 9.75 -4.78
CA SER A 83 16.43 8.94 -5.99
C SER A 83 15.08 9.17 -6.69
N THR A 84 15.07 10.10 -7.64
CA THR A 84 14.01 10.19 -8.64
C THR A 84 14.13 8.95 -9.52
N GLY A 85 13.55 7.85 -9.06
CA GLY A 85 13.45 6.60 -9.79
C GLY A 85 12.62 6.82 -11.04
N LYS A 86 13.29 7.18 -12.14
CA LYS A 86 12.71 7.16 -13.49
C LYS A 86 12.31 5.71 -13.76
N THR A 87 11.05 5.38 -13.51
CA THR A 87 10.45 4.11 -13.94
C THR A 87 10.57 4.07 -15.45
N THR A 88 11.59 3.38 -15.94
CA THR A 88 11.71 3.04 -17.35
C THR A 88 10.59 2.05 -17.63
N ARG A 89 9.47 2.57 -18.11
CA ARG A 89 8.43 1.75 -18.74
C ARG A 89 9.12 1.03 -19.89
N ARG A 90 9.41 -0.26 -19.70
CA ARG A 90 9.90 -1.15 -20.75
C ARG A 90 8.80 -1.23 -21.79
N VAL A 91 8.85 -0.33 -22.77
CA VAL A 91 8.07 -0.46 -23.99
C VAL A 91 8.66 -1.66 -24.71
N VAL A 92 7.96 -2.79 -24.64
CA VAL A 92 8.22 -3.91 -25.54
C VAL A 92 7.90 -3.40 -26.95
N PRO A 93 8.86 -3.33 -27.89
CA PRO A 93 8.52 -3.06 -29.26
C PRO A 93 7.75 -4.28 -29.77
N ALA A 94 6.54 -4.04 -30.31
CA ALA A 94 5.83 -5.04 -31.09
C ALA A 94 6.82 -5.54 -32.16
N ALA A 95 7.04 -6.85 -32.18
CA ALA A 95 7.93 -7.50 -33.12
C ALA A 95 7.54 -7.07 -34.55
N SER A 96 8.42 -6.29 -35.16
CA SER A 96 8.44 -6.03 -36.60
C SER A 96 8.92 -7.31 -37.26
N THR A 97 7.98 -8.11 -37.80
CA THR A 97 8.29 -9.28 -38.60
C THR A 97 8.75 -8.81 -39.99
N ALA A 98 10.07 -8.81 -40.16
CA ALA A 98 10.86 -9.01 -41.37
C ALA A 98 10.18 -8.86 -42.77
N GLU A 99 10.63 -7.86 -43.53
CA GLU A 99 10.92 -7.98 -44.98
C GLU A 99 12.34 -8.59 -45.19
N PRO A 100 12.91 -8.90 -46.40
CA PRO A 100 12.41 -8.89 -47.80
C PRO A 100 12.87 -10.10 -48.71
N ARG A 101 12.40 -10.08 -49.97
CA ARG A 101 13.13 -10.31 -51.27
C ARG A 101 13.11 -11.66 -52.04
N ALA A 102 12.66 -11.51 -53.31
CA ALA A 102 13.15 -12.05 -54.60
C ALA A 102 12.76 -13.47 -55.06
N ALA A 103 12.02 -13.57 -56.17
CA ALA A 103 12.50 -14.06 -57.48
C ALA A 103 11.33 -14.08 -58.49
N GLY A 104 11.56 -13.57 -59.71
CA GLY A 104 10.57 -13.55 -60.78
C GLY A 104 10.37 -14.90 -61.44
N GLN A 105 9.21 -15.07 -62.07
CA GLN A 105 9.06 -16.01 -63.17
C GLN A 105 7.96 -15.55 -64.13
N ASP A 106 8.33 -15.57 -65.40
CA ASP A 106 7.56 -15.26 -66.59
C ASP A 106 6.22 -16.00 -66.70
N GLN A 107 5.23 -15.36 -67.32
CA GLN A 107 4.65 -15.80 -68.62
C GLN A 107 3.34 -15.06 -68.90
N SER A 108 3.33 -14.25 -69.96
CA SER A 108 2.13 -13.96 -70.77
C SER A 108 2.58 -13.37 -72.10
N GLY A 109 2.60 -14.23 -73.12
CA GLY A 109 2.71 -13.93 -74.54
C GLY A 109 1.95 -15.01 -75.29
#